data_AF-A0A0A1F621-F1
#
_entry.id   AF-A0A0A1F621-F1
#
_cell.length_a   1.000
_cell.length_b   1.000
_cell.length_c   1.000
_cell.angle_alpha   90.00
_cell.angle_beta   90.00
_cell.angle_gamma   90.00
#
_symmetry.space_group_name_H-M   'P 1'
#
loop_
_entity.id
_entity.type
_entity.pdbx_description
1 polymer ?
#
loop_
_entity_poly.entity_id
_entity_poly.type
_entity_poly.pdbx_seq_one_letter_code
_entity_poly.pdbx_strand_id
1 'polypeptide(L)' 'MAKHIYTVKGSGDFPIDMLRYDECWPDQPADAEAIAPGNREIRYIKLLSDRYPTVHRWESFCWTVSAID' A
#
# COMPACT_ATOMS: atom_id res chain seq x y z
N MET A 1 -16.89 9.75 -5.67
CA MET A 1 -16.00 9.76 -4.49
C MET A 1 -14.71 10.46 -4.90
N ALA A 2 -14.10 11.23 -4.01
CA ALA A 2 -12.76 11.77 -4.28
C ALA A 2 -11.76 10.61 -4.22
N LYS A 3 -10.83 10.54 -5.17
CA LYS A 3 -9.74 9.57 -5.12
C LYS A 3 -8.63 10.10 -4.21
N HIS A 4 -8.13 9.24 -3.34
CA HIS A 4 -6.98 9.51 -2.47
C HIS A 4 -5.74 8.82 -3.03
N ILE A 5 -4.58 9.45 -2.88
CA ILE A 5 -3.29 8.85 -3.25
C ILE A 5 -2.45 8.76 -2.00
N TYR A 6 -1.88 7.60 -1.73
CA TYR A 6 -0.92 7.47 -0.64
C TYR A 6 0.16 6.43 -0.94
N THR A 7 1.29 6.57 -0.26
CA THR A 7 2.43 5.64 -0.41
C THR A 7 2.59 4.81 0.85
N VAL A 8 2.62 3.49 0.71
CA VAL A 8 2.98 2.57 1.80
C VAL A 8 4.43 2.14 1.67
N LYS A 9 5.10 2.02 2.82
CA LYS A 9 6.49 1.60 2.94
C LYS A 9 6.56 0.36 3.82
N GLY A 10 7.24 -0.68 3.36
CA GLY A 10 7.42 -1.90 4.17
C GLY A 10 8.42 -2.87 3.57
N SER A 11 8.59 -4.02 4.21
CA SER A 11 9.41 -5.14 3.74
C SER A 11 8.74 -6.46 4.09
N GLY A 12 9.28 -7.58 3.59
CA GLY A 12 8.66 -8.91 3.76
C GLY A 12 7.50 -9.13 2.79
N ASP A 13 6.51 -9.92 3.17
CA ASP A 13 5.35 -10.16 2.30
C ASP A 13 4.40 -8.95 2.31
N PHE A 14 3.87 -8.61 1.13
CA PHE A 14 2.89 -7.53 1.01
C PHE A 14 1.51 -8.00 1.53
N PRO A 15 0.82 -7.23 2.40
CA PRO A 15 -0.46 -7.62 2.96
C PRO A 15 -1.59 -7.38 1.94
N ILE A 16 -1.79 -8.32 1.01
CA ILE A 16 -2.79 -8.22 -0.07
C ILE A 16 -4.20 -7.89 0.46
N ASP A 17 -4.57 -8.37 1.64
CA ASP A 17 -5.86 -8.07 2.28
C ASP A 17 -6.11 -6.58 2.49
N MET A 18 -5.05 -5.77 2.60
CA MET A 18 -5.18 -4.32 2.73
C MET A 18 -5.75 -3.65 1.48
N LEU A 19 -5.52 -4.21 0.29
CA LEU A 19 -6.10 -3.69 -0.96
C LEU A 19 -7.63 -3.69 -0.91
N ARG A 20 -8.20 -4.77 -0.34
CA ARG A 20 -9.64 -4.87 -0.16
C ARG A 20 -10.12 -4.02 1.02
N TYR A 21 -9.40 -4.05 2.14
CA TYR A 21 -9.81 -3.40 3.37
C TYR A 21 -9.86 -1.86 3.24
N ASP A 22 -8.82 -1.29 2.62
CA ASP A 22 -8.71 0.14 2.37
C ASP A 22 -9.28 0.55 1.00
N GLU A 23 -9.89 -0.38 0.26
CA GLU A 23 -10.45 -0.11 -1.08
C GLU A 23 -9.44 0.62 -1.97
N CYS A 24 -8.24 0.03 -2.09
CA CYS A 24 -7.11 0.61 -2.77
C CYS A 24 -6.40 -0.37 -3.72
N TRP A 25 -5.64 0.18 -4.67
CA TRP A 25 -4.95 -0.57 -5.71
C TRP A 25 -3.69 0.17 -6.16
N PRO A 26 -2.68 -0.57 -6.69
CA PRO A 26 -1.47 0.05 -7.23
C PRO A 26 -1.77 1.16 -8.25
N ASP A 27 -1.06 2.28 -8.15
CA ASP A 27 -1.23 3.42 -9.07
C ASP A 27 -0.67 3.10 -10.47
N GLN A 28 0.48 2.42 -10.53
CA GLN A 28 1.15 2.08 -11.78
C GLN A 28 1.60 0.60 -11.84
N PRO A 29 1.96 0.08 -13.04
CA PRO A 29 2.48 -1.29 -13.18
C PRO A 29 3.70 -1.57 -12.28
N ALA A 30 4.58 -0.58 -12.09
CA ALA A 30 5.74 -0.73 -11.20
C ALA A 30 5.33 -0.92 -9.73
N ASP A 31 4.28 -0.23 -9.26
CA ASP A 31 3.72 -0.42 -7.92
C ASP A 31 3.10 -1.83 -7.77
N ALA A 32 2.48 -2.33 -8.85
CA ALA A 32 1.94 -3.69 -8.88
C ALA A 32 3.06 -4.75 -8.90
N GLU A 33 4.18 -4.51 -9.56
CA GLU A 33 5.35 -5.40 -9.51
C GLU A 33 5.98 -5.41 -8.11
N ALA A 34 5.95 -4.27 -7.40
CA ALA A 34 6.49 -4.16 -6.06
C ALA A 34 5.72 -4.94 -4.98
N ILE A 35 4.47 -5.37 -5.22
CA ILE A 35 3.74 -6.26 -4.30
C ILE A 35 4.11 -7.75 -4.48
N ALA A 36 4.88 -8.09 -5.52
CA ALA A 36 5.18 -9.48 -5.84
C ALA A 36 5.92 -10.19 -4.69
N PRO A 37 5.60 -11.48 -4.43
CA PRO A 37 6.21 -12.24 -3.35
C PRO A 37 7.71 -12.47 -3.59
N GLY A 38 8.45 -12.71 -2.51
CA GLY A 38 9.87 -13.07 -2.56
C GLY A 38 10.85 -11.90 -2.58
N ASN A 39 10.37 -10.65 -2.74
CA ASN A 39 11.20 -9.47 -2.52
C ASN A 39 11.28 -9.15 -1.01
N ARG A 40 12.48 -9.13 -0.45
CA ARG A 40 12.72 -8.81 0.98
C ARG A 40 13.27 -7.40 1.22
N GLU A 41 13.51 -6.64 0.16
CA GLU A 41 13.97 -5.26 0.26
C GLU A 41 12.84 -4.35 0.77
N ILE A 42 13.22 -3.17 1.25
CA ILE A 42 12.27 -2.11 1.58
C ILE A 42 11.66 -1.59 0.29
N ARG A 43 10.33 -1.55 0.23
CA ARG A 43 9.57 -1.12 -0.94
C ARG A 43 8.70 0.06 -0.58
N TYR A 44 8.51 0.93 -1.57
CA TYR A 44 7.57 2.05 -1.54
C TYR A 44 6.55 1.79 -2.63
N ILE A 45 5.27 1.75 -2.27
CA ILE A 45 4.19 1.36 -3.17
C ILE A 45 3.14 2.45 -3.13
N LYS A 46 2.93 3.12 -4.26
CA LYS A 46 1.89 4.12 -4.41
C LYS A 46 0.55 3.44 -4.70
N LEU A 47 -0.47 3.87 -3.97
CA LEU A 47 -1.81 3.32 -4.02
C LEU A 47 -2.82 4.44 -4.32
N LEU A 48 -3.75 4.13 -5.23
CA LEU A 48 -4.99 4.86 -5.44
C LEU A 48 -6.06 4.24 -4.55
N SER A 49 -6.92 5.06 -3.95
CA SER A 49 -7.93 4.59 -3.01
C SER A 49 -9.22 5.39 -3.09
N ASP A 50 -10.35 4.72 -2.87
CA ASP A 50 -11.67 5.38 -2.76
C ASP A 50 -11.93 5.95 -1.35
N ARG A 51 -11.04 5.69 -0.39
CA ARG A 51 -11.12 6.19 1.00
C ARG A 51 -9.75 6.57 1.59
N TYR A 52 -9.77 7.28 2.72
CA TYR A 52 -8.55 7.54 3.50
C TYR A 52 -7.93 6.25 4.05
N PRO A 53 -6.59 6.13 4.06
CA PRO A 53 -5.90 4.95 4.55
C PRO A 53 -6.12 4.73 6.05
N THR A 54 -6.21 3.46 6.44
CA THR A 54 -6.26 3.08 7.86
C THR A 54 -4.86 2.86 8.42
N VAL A 55 -4.19 3.96 8.78
CA VAL A 55 -2.76 4.00 9.18
C VAL A 55 -2.37 2.88 10.17
N HIS A 56 -3.08 2.77 11.30
CA HIS A 56 -2.78 1.75 12.31
C HIS A 56 -2.96 0.30 11.83
N ARG A 57 -3.82 0.09 10.82
CA ARG A 57 -4.00 -1.25 10.26
C ARG A 57 -2.82 -1.64 9.41
N TRP A 58 -2.32 -0.75 8.56
CA TRP A 58 -1.07 -0.96 7.82
C TRP A 58 0.09 -1.28 8.77
N GLU A 59 0.23 -0.53 9.86
CA GLU A 59 1.30 -0.71 10.85
C GLU A 59 1.30 -2.11 11.47
N SER A 60 0.12 -2.71 11.66
CA SER A 60 -0.01 -4.08 12.18
C SER A 60 0.60 -5.16 11.28
N PHE A 61 0.84 -4.85 10.01
CA PHE A 61 1.52 -5.71 9.04
C PHE A 61 3.00 -5.35 8.83
N CYS A 62 3.57 -4.44 9.64
CA CYS A 62 4.90 -3.86 9.42
C CYS A 62 5.01 -3.02 8.12
N TRP A 63 3.89 -2.44 7.67
CA TRP A 63 3.84 -1.48 6.58
C TRP A 63 3.39 -0.11 7.11
N THR A 64 3.92 0.99 6.61
CA THR A 64 3.62 2.34 7.14
C THR A 64 3.16 3.25 6.03
N VAL A 65 2.14 4.07 6.29
CA VAL A 65 1.70 5.13 5.37
C VAL A 65 2.68 6.31 5.48
N SER A 66 3.33 6.65 4.37
CA SER A 66 4.49 7.57 4.35
C SER A 66 4.21 8.93 3.71
N ALA A 67 3.26 8.99 2.76
CA ALA A 67 2.79 10.23 2.12
C ALA A 67 1.30 10.07 1.81
N ILE A 68 0.49 11.12 2.02
CA ILE A 68 -0.93 11.18 1.67
C ILE A 68 -1.12 12.47 0.87
N ASP A 69 -1.53 12.33 -0.40
CA ASP A 69 -1.78 13.39 -1.35
C ASP A 69 -3.29 13.53 -1.63
#